data_AF-A0ABD3AUK9-F1
#
_entry.id   AF-A0ABD3AUK9-F1
#
_cell.length_a   1.000
_cell.length_b   1.000
_cell.length_c   1.000
_cell.angle_alpha   90.00
_cell.angle_beta   90.00
_cell.angle_gamma   90.00
#
_symmetry.space_group_name_H-M   'P 1'
#
loop_
_entity.id
_entity.type
_entity.pdbx_description
1 polymer ?
#
loop_
_entity_poly.entity_id
_entity_poly.type
_entity_poly.pdbx_seq_one_letter_code
_entity_poly.pdbx_strand_id
1 'polypeptide(L)'
;LTVDNQNVRLQKQPQLPLRFSCYGTFKILQVAHMHYGNGMVTRCRDVLESEFEQCSDLNTTRFLRRLIEVEKPDFVAFTGDNIFGASASDAAESMYEAFGRVLESGVPWAAVLGNHDQESTMTREELMSFISLMDYSLSKTFPSAGDNLETLPIKIQ
;
A
#
# COMPACT_ATOMS: atom_id res chain seq x y z
N LEU A 1 25.48 -23.31 -23.54
CA LEU A 1 24.52 -22.87 -22.51
C LEU A 1 24.55 -21.35 -22.49
N THR A 2 23.75 -20.73 -23.34
CA THR A 2 23.56 -19.28 -23.37
C THR A 2 22.62 -18.92 -22.23
N VAL A 3 23.12 -18.18 -21.25
CA VAL A 3 22.28 -17.62 -20.17
C VAL A 3 21.45 -16.52 -20.82
N ASP A 4 20.17 -16.81 -20.99
CA ASP A 4 19.19 -15.82 -21.45
C ASP A 4 19.09 -14.76 -20.36
N ASN A 5 19.55 -13.55 -20.68
CA ASN A 5 19.57 -12.42 -19.76
C ASN A 5 18.12 -11.92 -19.63
N GLN A 6 17.31 -12.65 -18.86
CA GLN A 6 15.93 -12.28 -18.59
C GLN A 6 15.90 -10.84 -18.08
N ASN A 7 15.02 -10.04 -18.65
CA ASN A 7 14.77 -8.65 -18.31
C ASN A 7 14.62 -8.48 -16.78
N VAL A 8 15.72 -8.18 -16.09
CA VAL A 8 15.69 -7.87 -14.66
C VAL A 8 14.94 -6.55 -14.51
N ARG A 9 13.68 -6.62 -14.07
CA ARG A 9 12.90 -5.43 -13.72
C ARG A 9 13.46 -4.88 -12.42
N LEU A 10 14.31 -3.86 -12.53
CA LEU A 10 14.80 -3.12 -11.37
C LEU A 10 13.63 -2.33 -10.75
N GLN A 11 13.48 -2.43 -9.42
CA GLN A 11 12.53 -1.65 -8.64
C GLN A 11 12.77 -0.16 -8.88
N LYS A 12 11.71 0.59 -9.22
CA LYS A 12 11.81 2.04 -9.36
C LYS A 12 11.96 2.67 -7.98
N GLN A 13 12.98 3.50 -7.83
CA GLN A 13 13.25 4.20 -6.58
C GLN A 13 12.65 5.61 -6.62
N PRO A 14 12.14 6.13 -5.48
CA PRO A 14 11.72 7.52 -5.40
C PRO A 14 12.92 8.47 -5.44
N GLN A 15 12.68 9.76 -5.74
CA GLN A 15 13.72 10.78 -5.59
C GLN A 15 13.95 11.06 -4.11
N LEU A 16 15.18 10.82 -3.65
CA LEU A 16 15.61 11.00 -2.26
C LEU A 16 16.75 12.03 -2.16
N PRO A 17 16.93 12.69 -1.00
CA PRO A 17 16.08 12.61 0.19
C PRO A 17 14.74 13.32 -0.02
N LEU A 18 13.75 13.00 0.82
CA LEU A 18 12.52 13.78 0.85
C LEU A 18 12.82 15.20 1.33
N ARG A 19 12.19 16.21 0.71
CA ARG A 19 12.49 17.62 0.95
C ARG A 19 11.21 18.43 1.00
N PHE A 20 11.22 19.47 1.83
CA PHE A 20 10.21 20.52 1.77
C PHE A 20 10.25 21.22 0.40
N SER A 21 9.08 21.68 -0.05
CA SER A 21 8.94 22.50 -1.24
C SER A 21 9.71 23.82 -1.11
N CYS A 22 9.85 24.57 -2.21
CA CYS A 22 10.43 25.92 -2.17
C CYS A 22 9.61 26.91 -1.30
N TYR A 23 8.36 26.57 -0.98
CA TYR A 23 7.50 27.32 -0.07
C TYR A 23 7.63 26.87 1.39
N GLY A 24 8.52 25.92 1.70
CA GLY A 24 8.73 25.40 3.05
C GLY A 24 7.63 24.45 3.54
N THR A 25 6.84 23.86 2.64
CA THR A 25 5.76 22.92 2.97
C THR A 25 6.13 21.50 2.59
N PHE A 26 5.57 20.52 3.33
CA PHE A 26 5.64 19.10 2.98
C PHE A 26 4.27 18.49 3.23
N LYS A 27 3.64 17.93 2.19
CA LYS A 27 2.28 17.39 2.25
C LYS A 27 2.31 15.87 2.34
N ILE A 28 1.72 15.33 3.40
CA ILE A 28 1.53 13.90 3.59
C ILE A 28 0.05 13.57 3.38
N LEU A 29 -0.24 12.62 2.50
CA LEU A 29 -1.55 11.99 2.41
C LEU A 29 -1.54 10.73 3.29
N GLN A 30 -2.32 10.72 4.36
CA GLN A 30 -2.48 9.53 5.20
C GLN A 30 -3.71 8.73 4.76
N VAL A 31 -3.52 7.42 4.57
CA VAL A 31 -4.56 6.45 4.23
C VAL A 31 -4.58 5.37 5.31
N ALA A 32 -5.76 4.97 5.77
CA ALA A 32 -5.93 4.00 6.85
C ALA A 32 -7.18 3.16 6.63
N HIS A 33 -7.19 1.91 7.11
CA HIS A 33 -8.37 1.05 7.19
C HIS A 33 -9.13 0.94 5.86
N MET A 34 -8.40 0.69 4.77
CA MET A 34 -9.02 0.47 3.47
C MET A 34 -9.79 -0.85 3.45
N HIS A 35 -9.32 -1.85 4.20
CA HIS A 35 -9.90 -3.20 4.23
C HIS A 35 -10.14 -3.76 2.83
N TYR A 36 -9.19 -3.51 1.91
CA TYR A 36 -9.28 -3.91 0.51
C TYR A 36 -9.30 -5.46 0.42
N GLY A 37 -10.19 -6.01 -0.40
CA GLY A 37 -10.27 -7.43 -0.69
C GLY A 37 -9.72 -7.75 -2.07
N ASN A 38 -10.54 -8.39 -2.89
CA ASN A 38 -10.28 -8.76 -4.27
C ASN A 38 -10.86 -7.77 -5.32
N GLY A 39 -10.86 -6.47 -5.04
CA GLY A 39 -11.14 -5.48 -6.08
C GLY A 39 -12.61 -5.41 -6.52
N MET A 40 -12.87 -5.81 -7.76
CA MET A 40 -14.22 -5.77 -8.34
C MET A 40 -15.15 -6.82 -7.72
N VAL A 41 -14.61 -7.95 -7.26
CA VAL A 41 -15.44 -9.07 -6.77
C VAL A 41 -15.80 -8.93 -5.29
N THR A 42 -15.12 -8.05 -4.55
CA THR A 42 -15.44 -7.75 -3.15
C THR A 42 -16.74 -6.98 -3.07
N ARG A 43 -17.74 -7.56 -2.41
CA ARG A 43 -19.00 -6.86 -2.14
C ARG A 43 -18.87 -6.01 -0.89
N CYS A 44 -19.38 -4.79 -0.95
CA CYS A 44 -19.55 -3.96 0.23
C CYS A 44 -20.52 -4.59 1.23
N ARG A 45 -20.35 -4.20 2.48
CA ARG A 45 -21.22 -4.55 3.61
C ARG A 45 -21.84 -3.26 4.13
N ASP A 46 -23.03 -3.36 4.74
CA ASP A 46 -23.66 -2.24 5.43
C ASP A 46 -23.89 -0.97 4.58
N VAL A 47 -24.19 -1.17 3.29
CA VAL A 47 -24.61 -0.12 2.34
C VAL A 47 -26.12 -0.20 2.07
N LEU A 48 -26.69 0.84 1.46
CA LEU A 48 -28.10 0.82 1.05
C LEU A 48 -28.34 -0.24 -0.03
N GLU A 49 -29.57 -0.76 -0.11
CA GLU A 49 -29.93 -1.79 -1.11
C GLU A 49 -29.58 -1.36 -2.55
N SER A 50 -29.83 -0.09 -2.86
CA SER A 50 -29.53 0.53 -4.16
C SER A 50 -28.04 0.66 -4.48
N GLU A 51 -27.16 0.54 -3.49
CA GLU A 51 -25.72 0.75 -3.64
C GLU A 51 -24.95 -0.56 -3.86
N PHE A 52 -25.50 -1.71 -3.45
CA PHE A 52 -24.81 -3.00 -3.52
C PHE A 52 -24.32 -3.36 -4.93
N GLU A 53 -25.10 -3.06 -5.98
CA GLU A 53 -24.73 -3.41 -7.35
C GLU A 53 -23.48 -2.67 -7.85
N GLN A 54 -23.21 -1.48 -7.30
CA GLN A 54 -22.13 -0.60 -7.76
C GLN A 54 -21.00 -0.45 -6.76
N CYS A 55 -21.11 -1.10 -5.59
CA CYS A 55 -20.16 -0.96 -4.51
C CYS A 55 -19.18 -2.13 -4.47
N SER A 56 -17.90 -1.82 -4.69
CA SER A 56 -16.78 -2.74 -4.51
C SER A 56 -15.53 -1.99 -4.06
N ASP A 57 -14.41 -2.68 -3.86
CA ASP A 57 -13.14 -2.01 -3.53
C ASP A 57 -12.69 -1.02 -4.61
N LEU A 58 -13.22 -1.12 -5.84
CA LEU A 58 -12.96 -0.16 -6.92
C LEU A 58 -13.43 1.26 -6.56
N ASN A 59 -14.38 1.40 -5.65
CA ASN A 59 -14.78 2.70 -5.11
C ASN A 59 -13.61 3.32 -4.34
N THR A 60 -12.96 2.55 -3.46
CA THR A 60 -11.71 2.94 -2.76
C THR A 60 -10.58 3.24 -3.74
N THR A 61 -10.39 2.38 -4.75
CA THR A 61 -9.39 2.59 -5.81
C THR A 61 -9.58 3.93 -6.53
N ARG A 62 -10.81 4.26 -6.93
CA ARG A 62 -11.13 5.52 -7.62
C ARG A 62 -10.96 6.72 -6.68
N PHE A 63 -11.36 6.57 -5.42
CA PHE A 63 -11.22 7.60 -4.40
C PHE A 63 -9.76 7.94 -4.14
N LEU A 64 -8.91 6.93 -3.92
CA LEU A 64 -7.48 7.13 -3.68
C LEU A 64 -6.78 7.77 -4.88
N ARG A 65 -7.09 7.33 -6.12
CA ARG A 65 -6.60 7.96 -7.34
C ARG A 65 -6.93 9.46 -7.36
N ARG A 66 -8.21 9.79 -7.13
CA ARG A 66 -8.68 11.18 -7.15
C ARG A 66 -7.97 12.03 -6.09
N LEU A 67 -7.79 11.50 -4.88
CA LEU A 67 -7.08 12.19 -3.81
C LEU A 67 -5.63 12.48 -4.18
N ILE A 68 -4.89 11.51 -4.70
CA ILE A 68 -3.49 11.70 -5.09
C ILE A 68 -3.38 12.76 -6.21
N GLU A 69 -4.27 12.70 -7.21
CA GLU A 69 -4.28 13.67 -8.33
C GLU A 69 -4.59 15.10 -7.90
N VAL A 70 -5.55 15.27 -6.97
CA VAL A 70 -6.00 16.60 -6.51
C VAL A 70 -5.04 17.17 -5.48
N GLU A 71 -4.65 16.37 -4.49
CA GLU A 71 -3.82 16.84 -3.38
C GLU A 71 -2.37 16.98 -3.77
N LYS A 72 -1.87 16.17 -4.71
CA LYS A 72 -0.45 16.13 -5.11
C LYS A 72 0.48 16.06 -3.89
N PRO A 73 0.35 15.01 -3.05
CA PRO A 73 1.17 14.87 -1.86
C PRO A 73 2.64 14.66 -2.22
N ASP A 74 3.53 15.11 -1.33
CA ASP A 74 4.96 14.82 -1.39
C ASP A 74 5.27 13.40 -0.89
N PHE A 75 4.37 12.83 -0.08
CA PHE A 75 4.47 11.48 0.46
C PHE A 75 3.10 10.87 0.79
N VAL A 76 2.95 9.55 0.63
CA VAL A 76 1.75 8.82 1.05
C VAL A 76 2.07 7.84 2.18
N ALA A 77 1.34 7.92 3.28
CA ALA A 77 1.48 7.05 4.44
C ALA A 77 0.26 6.12 4.57
N PHE A 78 0.45 4.82 4.40
CA PHE A 78 -0.57 3.82 4.70
C PHE A 78 -0.38 3.30 6.12
N THR A 79 -1.43 3.40 6.93
CA THR A 79 -1.32 3.30 8.40
C THR A 79 -1.95 2.03 8.99
N GLY A 80 -2.07 0.98 8.19
CA GLY A 80 -2.57 -0.33 8.61
C GLY A 80 -3.96 -0.64 8.11
N ASP A 81 -4.33 -1.92 8.25
CA ASP A 81 -5.58 -2.51 7.74
C ASP A 81 -5.79 -2.14 6.27
N ASN A 82 -4.73 -2.40 5.49
CA ASN A 82 -4.67 -2.14 4.07
C ASN A 82 -5.57 -3.12 3.32
N ILE A 83 -5.51 -4.39 3.70
CA ILE A 83 -6.40 -5.44 3.23
C ILE A 83 -7.25 -6.00 4.38
N PHE A 84 -8.34 -6.67 4.04
CA PHE A 84 -9.12 -7.43 4.99
C PHE A 84 -8.98 -8.92 4.68
N GLY A 85 -8.23 -9.66 5.51
CA GLY A 85 -7.82 -11.02 5.19
C GLY A 85 -8.99 -11.97 4.86
N ALA A 86 -10.11 -11.84 5.56
CA ALA A 86 -11.31 -12.64 5.29
C ALA A 86 -12.00 -12.34 3.94
N SER A 87 -11.63 -11.27 3.24
CA SER A 87 -12.14 -10.90 1.91
C SER A 87 -11.04 -10.77 0.86
N ALA A 88 -9.81 -11.19 1.19
CA ALA A 88 -8.66 -11.25 0.30
C ALA A 88 -8.28 -12.71 0.07
N SER A 89 -8.62 -13.29 -1.08
CA SER A 89 -8.26 -14.68 -1.40
C SER A 89 -6.78 -14.88 -1.68
N ASP A 90 -6.10 -13.83 -2.14
CA ASP A 90 -4.65 -13.77 -2.31
C ASP A 90 -4.17 -12.43 -1.74
N ALA A 91 -3.35 -12.49 -0.69
CA ALA A 91 -2.89 -11.29 0.01
C ALA A 91 -1.97 -10.41 -0.85
N ALA A 92 -1.13 -11.01 -1.71
CA ALA A 92 -0.21 -10.27 -2.57
C ALA A 92 -0.97 -9.51 -3.66
N GLU A 93 -1.93 -10.16 -4.32
CA GLU A 93 -2.79 -9.54 -5.32
C GLU A 93 -3.60 -8.39 -4.71
N SER A 94 -4.22 -8.63 -3.56
CA SER A 94 -5.03 -7.64 -2.85
C SER A 94 -4.20 -6.42 -2.42
N MET A 95 -3.01 -6.64 -1.86
CA MET A 95 -2.07 -5.55 -1.52
C MET A 95 -1.61 -4.78 -2.75
N TYR A 96 -1.31 -5.48 -3.84
CA TYR A 96 -0.89 -4.85 -5.09
C TYR A 96 -1.99 -3.94 -5.67
N GLU A 97 -3.24 -4.40 -5.67
CA GLU A 97 -4.37 -3.57 -6.08
C GLU A 97 -4.62 -2.39 -5.13
N ALA A 98 -4.56 -2.62 -3.82
CA ALA A 98 -4.77 -1.59 -2.81
C ALA A 98 -3.77 -0.43 -2.95
N PHE A 99 -2.50 -0.74 -3.20
CA PHE A 99 -1.44 0.27 -3.40
C PHE A 99 -1.30 0.72 -4.85
N GLY A 100 -2.00 0.10 -5.81
CA GLY A 100 -1.79 0.33 -7.24
C GLY A 100 -1.80 1.80 -7.65
N ARG A 101 -2.64 2.63 -7.01
CA ARG A 101 -2.73 4.06 -7.32
C ARG A 101 -1.55 4.88 -6.84
N VAL A 102 -0.93 4.51 -5.73
CA VAL A 102 0.32 5.18 -5.32
C VAL A 102 1.48 4.73 -6.20
N LEU A 103 1.53 3.44 -6.60
CA LEU A 103 2.55 2.92 -7.53
C LEU A 103 2.52 3.63 -8.88
N GLU A 104 1.32 3.82 -9.45
CA GLU A 104 1.11 4.53 -10.71
C GLU A 104 1.51 6.02 -10.63
N SER A 105 1.33 6.64 -9.46
CA SER A 105 1.57 8.08 -9.28
C SER A 105 3.06 8.46 -9.25
N GLY A 106 3.94 7.51 -8.92
CA GLY A 106 5.36 7.79 -8.68
C GLY A 106 5.67 8.54 -7.38
N VAL A 107 4.66 8.81 -6.54
CA VAL A 107 4.83 9.46 -5.25
C VAL A 107 5.54 8.49 -4.28
N PRO A 108 6.57 8.93 -3.54
CA PRO A 108 7.19 8.11 -2.51
C PRO A 108 6.17 7.73 -1.43
N TRP A 109 6.20 6.48 -0.97
CA TRP A 109 5.20 6.01 -0.01
C TRP A 109 5.76 4.97 0.96
N ALA A 110 5.08 4.77 2.07
CA ALA A 110 5.35 3.63 2.94
C ALA A 110 4.05 3.11 3.56
N ALA A 111 4.08 1.85 3.96
CA ALA A 111 2.99 1.22 4.69
C ALA A 111 3.49 0.58 5.99
N VAL A 112 2.60 0.60 6.98
CA VAL A 112 2.65 -0.33 8.11
C VAL A 112 1.45 -1.29 8.00
N LEU A 113 1.59 -2.45 8.63
CA LEU A 113 0.55 -3.47 8.66
C LEU A 113 -0.27 -3.36 9.96
N GLY A 114 -1.58 -3.38 9.81
CA GLY A 114 -2.56 -3.54 10.89
C GLY A 114 -2.74 -5.01 11.29
N ASN A 115 -3.79 -5.30 12.05
CA ASN A 115 -4.06 -6.66 12.51
C ASN A 115 -4.71 -7.52 11.43
N HIS A 116 -5.52 -6.93 10.55
CA HIS A 116 -6.25 -7.67 9.52
C HIS A 116 -5.41 -8.05 8.30
N ASP A 117 -4.26 -7.40 8.13
CA ASP A 117 -3.43 -7.59 6.94
C ASP A 117 -2.84 -9.00 6.84
N GLN A 118 -2.56 -9.65 7.97
CA GLN A 118 -1.90 -10.96 8.06
C GLN A 118 -2.89 -12.13 8.22
N GLU A 119 -4.18 -11.90 7.96
CA GLU A 119 -5.24 -12.90 8.15
C GLU A 119 -5.59 -13.69 6.86
N SER A 120 -4.81 -13.49 5.78
CA SER A 120 -4.98 -14.17 4.48
C SER A 120 -3.83 -15.17 4.22
N THR A 121 -3.29 -15.22 3.00
CA THR A 121 -2.36 -16.24 2.51
C THR A 121 -0.88 -15.97 2.84
N MET A 122 -0.55 -14.82 3.43
CA MET A 122 0.83 -14.40 3.72
C MET A 122 0.99 -13.96 5.18
N THR A 123 2.15 -14.27 5.74
CA THR A 123 2.59 -13.80 7.06
C THR A 123 2.92 -12.31 7.04
N ARG A 124 3.04 -11.71 8.23
CA ARG A 124 3.41 -10.30 8.39
C ARG A 124 4.78 -10.00 7.77
N GLU A 125 5.74 -10.90 7.94
CA GLU A 125 7.10 -10.79 7.41
C GLU A 125 7.11 -10.85 5.87
N GLU A 126 6.36 -11.80 5.30
CA GLU A 126 6.22 -11.93 3.85
C GLU A 126 5.53 -10.69 3.24
N LEU A 127 4.49 -10.17 3.88
CA LEU A 127 3.81 -8.95 3.45
C LEU A 127 4.73 -7.72 3.49
N MET A 128 5.46 -7.52 4.58
CA MET A 128 6.42 -6.41 4.66
C MET A 128 7.54 -6.56 3.63
N SER A 129 8.00 -7.79 3.37
CA SER A 129 8.98 -8.06 2.32
C SER A 129 8.41 -7.69 0.95
N PHE A 130 7.20 -8.15 0.64
CA PHE A 130 6.50 -7.83 -0.60
C PHE A 130 6.32 -6.32 -0.80
N ILE A 131 5.82 -5.61 0.22
CA ILE A 131 5.63 -4.15 0.20
C ILE A 131 6.96 -3.40 0.01
N SER A 132 8.04 -3.86 0.64
CA SER A 132 9.36 -3.23 0.51
C SER A 132 9.96 -3.31 -0.90
N LEU A 133 9.53 -4.30 -1.69
CA LEU A 133 10.00 -4.54 -3.05
C LEU A 133 9.17 -3.83 -4.12
N MET A 134 8.07 -3.16 -3.74
CA MET A 134 7.21 -2.43 -4.67
C MET A 134 7.84 -1.11 -5.13
N ASP A 135 7.52 -0.70 -6.36
CA ASP A 135 7.99 0.56 -6.94
C ASP A 135 7.68 1.75 -5.99
N TYR A 136 8.67 2.63 -5.79
CA TYR A 136 8.60 3.85 -4.97
C TYR A 136 8.37 3.65 -3.46
N SER A 137 8.33 2.40 -2.98
CA SER A 137 8.15 2.08 -1.56
C SER A 137 9.42 2.43 -0.77
N LEU A 138 9.23 3.13 0.36
CA LEU A 138 10.23 3.39 1.38
C LEU A 138 10.05 2.49 2.61
N SER A 139 9.11 1.54 2.54
CA SER A 139 8.86 0.56 3.60
C SER A 139 10.07 -0.36 3.76
N LYS A 140 10.38 -0.72 5.01
CA LYS A 140 11.47 -1.65 5.33
C LYS A 140 10.93 -2.83 6.10
N THR A 141 11.45 -4.01 5.82
CA THR A 141 11.27 -5.17 6.69
C THR A 141 11.93 -4.92 8.03
N PHE A 142 11.34 -5.45 9.09
CA PHE A 142 11.99 -5.45 10.39
C PHE A 142 13.16 -6.45 10.36
N PRO A 143 14.32 -6.16 10.96
CA PRO A 143 15.35 -7.18 11.18
C PRO A 143 14.77 -8.29 12.04
N SER A 144 14.94 -9.56 11.64
CA SER A 144 14.40 -10.70 12.38
C SER A 144 14.91 -10.74 13.82
N ALA A 145 13.98 -10.61 14.78
CA ALA A 145 14.02 -10.95 16.20
C ALA A 145 15.18 -10.39 17.06
N GLY A 146 14.88 -9.35 17.82
CA GLY A 146 15.71 -8.87 18.94
C GLY A 146 15.00 -7.85 19.84
N ASP A 147 14.11 -7.01 19.26
CA ASP A 147 13.49 -5.92 20.00
C ASP A 147 11.97 -6.10 20.08
N ASN A 148 11.46 -6.32 21.30
CA ASN A 148 10.05 -6.15 21.64
C ASN A 148 9.66 -4.70 21.37
N LEU A 149 8.94 -4.44 20.27
CA LEU A 149 8.36 -3.13 20.04
C LEU A 149 7.04 -3.26 19.26
N GLU A 150 5.94 -3.27 20.02
CA GLU A 150 4.57 -3.44 19.51
C GLU A 150 4.09 -2.28 18.63
N THR A 151 4.82 -1.18 18.50
CA THR A 151 4.54 -0.14 17.51
C THR A 151 5.82 0.60 17.17
N LEU A 152 6.16 0.68 15.87
CA LEU A 152 7.27 1.50 15.39
C LEU A 152 6.74 2.59 14.46
N PRO A 153 7.16 3.86 14.66
CA PRO A 153 6.82 4.93 13.75
C PRO A 153 7.41 4.64 12.36
N ILE A 154 6.72 5.11 11.32
CA ILE A 154 7.28 5.14 9.96
C ILE A 154 8.57 5.98 10.02
N LYS A 155 9.73 5.32 9.98
CA LYS A 155 11.02 6.00 9.89
C LYS A 155 11.26 6.42 8.45
N ILE A 156 10.77 7.62 8.11
CA ILE A 156 11.14 8.34 6.89
C ILE A 156 12.48 9.02 7.16
N GLN A 157 13.54 8.64 6.44
CA GLN A 157 14.86 9.32 6.47
C GLN A 157 14.96 10.31 5.33
#